data_AF-L1J0G6-F1
#
_entry.id   AF-L1J0G6-F1
#
_cell.length_a   1.000
_cell.length_b   1.000
_cell.length_c   1.000
_cell.angle_alpha   90.00
_cell.angle_beta   90.00
_cell.angle_gamma   90.00
#
_symmetry.space_group_name_H-M   'P 1'
#
loop_
_entity.id
_entity.type
_entity.pdbx_description
1 polymer ?
#
loop_
_entity_poly.entity_id
_entity_poly.type
_entity_poly.pdbx_seq_one_letter_code
_entity_poly.pdbx_strand_id
1 'polypeptide(L)'
;MAKDVGLTMRGGGGGGGGGEAGEGAGGSTGWRGEQGSERRQHDGYGEPDEAQEKMTWEDRVWFPIFTSVFFGMFFYAGVKNVHWRTMVVERRMFVKDLSRGWFLGLPQDLSDPQWKTLRKFFPLLFSLLVGHVLASKLARTTFCKGSSKSLSNFHAAVNLIFVIILHGPKVVWPLLTNITVFLIGQHFRGSIMNPVLTWLVCLLVLFSSDYYGGFETVRLAPMFGSLLSFWDDFSGLYRVVKVSLSLVHLVHFLPERGTQFNLSMLRLISFNTELYWSQNQHMLSPKQTNLHLYTQENFSLSNFLAYVLYMPLYIAGPIAPYMTWLEGLKSPQKSLTTRATVFMLARTFLYILLVEVMLHLYMYVSINNNRTWETTCLDGR
;
A
#
# COMPACT_ATOMS: atom_id res chain seq x y z
N MET A 1 7.82 45.55 -29.47
CA MET A 1 6.95 45.57 -30.67
C MET A 1 5.51 45.48 -30.18
N ALA A 2 4.87 46.64 -30.11
CA ALA A 2 3.47 46.77 -29.77
C ALA A 2 2.60 46.37 -30.97
N LYS A 3 1.41 45.81 -30.71
CA LYS A 3 0.20 46.12 -31.48
C LYS A 3 -1.03 45.72 -30.66
N ASP A 4 -1.65 46.75 -30.10
CA ASP A 4 -3.06 46.83 -29.78
C ASP A 4 -3.93 46.60 -31.01
N VAL A 5 -5.04 45.87 -30.83
CA VAL A 5 -6.37 46.10 -31.41
C VAL A 5 -7.33 45.51 -30.35
N GLY A 6 -8.21 46.23 -29.66
CA GLY A 6 -9.05 47.33 -30.10
C GLY A 6 -10.52 46.87 -30.17
N LEU A 7 -11.23 47.04 -29.04
CA LEU A 7 -12.59 47.59 -28.92
C LEU A 7 -13.78 46.94 -29.67
N THR A 8 -14.85 46.58 -28.95
CA THR A 8 -16.07 47.43 -28.80
C THR A 8 -17.19 46.75 -27.98
N MET A 9 -17.91 47.58 -27.23
CA MET A 9 -19.11 47.29 -26.45
C MET A 9 -20.40 47.59 -27.25
N ARG A 10 -21.51 47.02 -26.76
CA ARG A 10 -22.85 47.64 -26.52
C ARG A 10 -23.98 47.47 -27.56
N GLY A 11 -25.18 47.21 -26.99
CA GLY A 11 -26.52 47.54 -27.51
C GLY A 11 -27.20 46.39 -28.25
N GLY A 12 -28.47 46.05 -28.08
CA GLY A 12 -29.61 46.71 -27.43
C GLY A 12 -30.90 46.39 -28.23
N GLY A 13 -32.04 46.22 -27.55
CA GLY A 13 -33.39 46.12 -28.13
C GLY A 13 -33.86 44.69 -28.43
N GLY A 14 -35.11 44.28 -28.22
CA GLY A 14 -36.34 44.98 -27.84
C GLY A 14 -37.55 44.14 -28.29
N GLY A 15 -38.68 44.27 -27.58
CA GLY A 15 -40.03 43.76 -27.97
C GLY A 15 -40.38 42.39 -27.38
N GLY A 16 -41.54 42.14 -26.77
CA GLY A 16 -42.79 42.88 -26.67
C GLY A 16 -43.98 41.96 -26.99
N GLY A 17 -44.99 41.91 -26.10
CA GLY A 17 -46.32 41.27 -26.27
C GLY A 17 -46.47 39.95 -25.50
N GLY A 18 -47.49 39.69 -24.67
CA GLY A 18 -48.80 40.32 -24.46
C GLY A 18 -49.92 39.26 -24.56
N GLY A 19 -50.84 39.23 -23.58
CA GLY A 19 -52.15 38.51 -23.64
C GLY A 19 -52.24 37.23 -22.77
N GLU A 20 -52.88 37.29 -21.59
CA GLU A 20 -54.31 36.95 -21.31
C GLU A 20 -54.49 35.46 -20.99
N ALA A 21 -54.74 35.05 -19.74
CA ALA A 21 -55.98 35.12 -18.95
C ALA A 21 -57.11 34.20 -19.47
N GLY A 22 -57.46 33.21 -18.65
CA GLY A 22 -58.58 32.29 -18.88
C GLY A 22 -58.87 31.47 -17.63
N GLU A 23 -59.76 31.97 -16.77
CA GLU A 23 -60.44 31.23 -15.70
C GLU A 23 -61.45 30.23 -16.29
N GLY A 24 -61.68 29.12 -15.59
CA GLY A 24 -62.71 28.14 -15.95
C GLY A 24 -62.89 27.06 -14.87
N ALA A 25 -63.95 27.21 -14.09
CA ALA A 25 -64.32 26.44 -12.90
C ALA A 25 -64.85 25.01 -13.15
N GLY A 26 -64.87 24.19 -12.08
CA GLY A 26 -66.05 23.35 -11.77
C GLY A 26 -65.84 21.88 -11.42
N GLY A 27 -66.34 21.49 -10.23
CA GLY A 27 -66.90 20.15 -9.92
C GLY A 27 -65.95 19.14 -9.26
N SER A 28 -65.91 18.96 -7.94
CA SER A 28 -66.89 18.33 -7.01
C SER A 28 -66.55 16.88 -6.64
N THR A 29 -66.23 16.72 -5.34
CA THR A 29 -66.63 15.64 -4.40
C THR A 29 -66.14 14.19 -4.59
N GLY A 30 -65.57 13.61 -3.52
CA GLY A 30 -65.62 12.15 -3.32
C GLY A 30 -64.57 11.48 -2.42
N TRP A 31 -64.63 11.72 -1.11
CA TRP A 31 -64.36 10.77 0.01
C TRP A 31 -63.18 9.75 0.01
N ARG A 32 -62.26 10.02 0.95
CA ARG A 32 -61.82 9.16 2.09
C ARG A 32 -61.25 7.75 1.81
N GLY A 33 -59.97 7.58 2.13
CA GLY A 33 -59.33 6.30 2.44
C GLY A 33 -57.87 6.47 2.86
N GLU A 34 -57.63 6.57 4.17
CA GLU A 34 -56.30 6.49 4.78
C GLU A 34 -55.66 5.12 4.51
N GLN A 35 -54.36 5.10 4.20
CA GLN A 35 -53.29 4.32 4.85
C GLN A 35 -52.16 3.98 3.88
N GLY A 36 -50.93 4.32 4.27
CA GLY A 36 -49.80 3.40 4.08
C GLY A 36 -48.81 3.70 2.95
N SER A 37 -47.65 4.19 3.40
CA SER A 37 -46.32 4.09 2.77
C SER A 37 -45.92 5.20 1.79
N GLU A 38 -45.15 6.15 2.32
CA GLU A 38 -44.08 6.82 1.60
C GLU A 38 -43.14 5.76 0.99
N ARG A 39 -43.35 5.40 -0.28
CA ARG A 39 -42.26 4.91 -1.14
C ARG A 39 -41.61 6.13 -1.79
N ARG A 40 -40.75 6.82 -1.05
CA ARG A 40 -39.77 7.71 -1.67
C ARG A 40 -38.77 6.83 -2.40
N GLN A 41 -38.82 6.93 -3.74
CA GLN A 41 -37.69 6.90 -4.66
C GLN A 41 -36.43 6.21 -4.11
N HIS A 42 -36.32 4.92 -4.38
CA HIS A 42 -35.06 4.19 -4.19
C HIS A 42 -34.76 3.29 -5.40
N ASP A 43 -35.15 3.73 -6.60
CA ASP A 43 -34.78 3.10 -7.87
C ASP A 43 -33.97 4.10 -8.68
N GLY A 44 -32.67 4.13 -8.39
CA GLY A 44 -31.70 5.02 -9.02
C GLY A 44 -30.28 4.45 -8.93
N TYR A 45 -30.15 3.12 -8.95
CA TYR A 45 -28.91 2.48 -9.37
C TYR A 45 -29.11 2.10 -10.82
N GLY A 46 -28.85 3.06 -11.72
CA GLY A 46 -28.54 2.68 -13.08
C GLY A 46 -27.37 1.71 -13.03
N GLU A 47 -27.52 0.55 -13.67
CA GLU A 47 -26.38 -0.29 -14.01
C GLU A 47 -25.31 0.63 -14.61
N PRO A 48 -24.03 0.52 -14.22
CA PRO A 48 -23.00 1.23 -14.93
C PRO A 48 -23.07 0.70 -16.36
N ASP A 49 -23.46 1.57 -17.30
CA ASP A 49 -23.33 1.28 -18.72
C ASP A 49 -21.92 0.69 -18.91
N GLU A 50 -21.85 -0.58 -19.32
CA GLU A 50 -20.63 -1.17 -19.86
C GLU A 50 -20.31 -0.45 -21.16
N ALA A 51 -19.97 0.83 -21.07
CA ALA A 51 -19.24 1.52 -22.10
C ALA A 51 -17.87 0.83 -22.11
N GLN A 52 -17.77 -0.22 -22.93
CA GLN A 52 -16.50 -0.78 -23.38
C GLN A 52 -15.65 0.41 -23.83
N GLU A 53 -14.75 0.85 -22.94
CA GLU A 53 -13.86 1.96 -23.21
C GLU A 53 -13.02 1.54 -24.41
N LYS A 54 -13.36 2.11 -25.58
CA LYS A 54 -12.69 1.75 -26.83
C LYS A 54 -11.22 2.13 -26.67
N MET A 55 -10.36 1.11 -26.63
CA MET A 55 -8.91 1.21 -26.57
C MET A 55 -8.42 2.34 -27.47
N THR A 56 -7.78 3.34 -26.86
CA THR A 56 -7.33 4.56 -27.55
C THR A 56 -6.27 4.20 -28.61
N TRP A 57 -6.00 5.10 -29.55
CA TRP A 57 -4.94 4.86 -30.53
C TRP A 57 -3.58 4.69 -29.86
N GLU A 58 -3.34 5.43 -28.77
CA GLU A 58 -2.14 5.33 -27.93
C GLU A 58 -2.05 3.94 -27.33
N ASP A 59 -3.13 3.45 -26.73
CA ASP A 59 -3.16 2.10 -26.17
C ASP A 59 -2.87 1.05 -27.25
N ARG A 60 -3.46 1.17 -28.44
CA ARG A 60 -3.24 0.20 -29.54
C ARG A 60 -1.80 0.14 -30.03
N VAL A 61 -1.03 1.22 -29.87
CA VAL A 61 0.38 1.27 -30.25
C VAL A 61 1.28 0.87 -29.08
N TRP A 62 1.07 1.49 -27.91
CA TRP A 62 1.92 1.27 -26.75
C TRP A 62 1.70 -0.08 -26.11
N PHE A 63 0.48 -0.59 -26.03
CA PHE A 63 0.21 -1.89 -25.44
C PHE A 63 0.98 -3.04 -26.10
N PRO A 64 0.96 -3.24 -27.43
CA PRO A 64 1.76 -4.29 -28.05
C PRO A 64 3.26 -4.02 -27.94
N ILE A 65 3.72 -2.77 -27.96
CA ILE A 65 5.14 -2.44 -27.75
C ILE A 65 5.57 -2.85 -26.34
N PHE A 66 4.88 -2.39 -25.30
CA PHE A 66 5.16 -2.74 -23.91
C PHE A 66 5.10 -4.24 -23.68
N THR A 67 4.08 -4.89 -24.22
CA THR A 67 3.91 -6.35 -24.12
C THR A 67 5.08 -7.08 -24.78
N SER A 68 5.47 -6.67 -25.99
CA SER A 68 6.58 -7.28 -26.73
C SER A 68 7.92 -7.05 -26.04
N VAL A 69 8.18 -5.83 -25.54
CA VAL A 69 9.39 -5.52 -24.77
C VAL A 69 9.43 -6.35 -23.49
N PHE A 70 8.32 -6.42 -22.77
CA PHE A 70 8.22 -7.22 -21.54
C PHE A 70 8.54 -8.69 -21.80
N PHE A 71 7.83 -9.34 -22.73
CA PHE A 71 8.10 -10.74 -23.05
C PHE A 71 9.49 -10.96 -23.66
N GLY A 72 9.98 -10.01 -24.46
CA GLY A 72 11.35 -10.01 -24.99
C GLY A 72 12.40 -9.98 -23.89
N MET A 73 12.21 -9.17 -22.83
CA MET A 73 13.08 -9.13 -21.66
C MET A 73 13.10 -10.46 -20.90
N PHE A 74 11.93 -11.09 -20.69
CA PHE A 74 11.86 -12.41 -20.05
C PHE A 74 12.52 -13.50 -20.89
N PHE A 75 12.31 -13.48 -22.21
CA PHE A 75 12.96 -14.40 -23.12
C PHE A 75 14.48 -14.23 -23.08
N TYR A 76 14.96 -12.99 -23.19
CA TYR A 76 16.39 -12.68 -23.09
C TYR A 76 16.98 -13.12 -21.74
N ALA A 77 16.28 -12.87 -20.62
CA ALA A 77 16.70 -13.32 -19.30
C ALA A 77 16.78 -14.85 -19.22
N GLY A 78 15.83 -15.57 -19.83
CA GLY A 78 15.84 -17.03 -19.96
C GLY A 78 17.05 -17.53 -20.74
N VAL A 79 17.31 -16.97 -21.93
CA VAL A 79 18.48 -17.32 -22.76
C VAL A 79 19.78 -17.04 -22.01
N LYS A 80 19.91 -15.88 -21.38
CA LYS A 80 21.09 -15.53 -20.57
C LYS A 80 21.25 -16.46 -19.38
N ASN A 81 20.16 -16.89 -18.75
CA ASN A 81 20.24 -17.82 -17.64
C ASN A 81 20.77 -19.19 -18.07
N VAL A 82 20.29 -19.73 -19.21
CA VAL A 82 20.81 -20.99 -19.77
C VAL A 82 22.31 -20.86 -20.05
N HIS A 83 22.72 -19.76 -20.69
CA HIS A 83 24.13 -19.49 -20.97
C HIS A 83 24.99 -19.39 -19.71
N TRP A 84 24.52 -18.70 -18.67
CA TRP A 84 25.23 -18.63 -17.40
C TRP A 84 25.38 -20.00 -16.73
N ARG A 85 24.33 -20.84 -16.78
CA ARG A 85 24.39 -22.19 -16.24
C ARG A 85 25.40 -23.07 -16.99
N THR A 86 25.41 -23.03 -18.32
CA THR A 86 26.37 -23.80 -19.10
C THR A 86 27.79 -23.36 -18.76
N MET A 87 28.04 -22.05 -18.66
CA MET A 87 29.34 -21.54 -18.23
C MET A 87 29.74 -21.99 -16.83
N VAL A 88 28.81 -21.96 -15.85
CA VAL A 88 29.09 -22.42 -14.47
C VAL A 88 29.54 -23.88 -14.48
N VAL A 89 28.88 -24.73 -15.25
CA VAL A 89 29.18 -26.16 -15.36
C VAL A 89 30.50 -26.39 -16.10
N GLU A 90 30.67 -25.81 -17.29
CA GLU A 90 31.84 -25.99 -18.15
C GLU A 90 33.13 -25.51 -17.48
N ARG A 91 33.06 -24.35 -16.80
CA ARG A 91 34.21 -23.74 -16.13
C ARG A 91 34.33 -24.11 -14.66
N ARG A 92 33.46 -25.00 -14.15
CA ARG A 92 33.41 -25.42 -12.73
C ARG A 92 33.42 -24.23 -11.76
N MET A 93 32.65 -23.18 -12.07
CA MET A 93 32.62 -21.98 -11.25
C MET A 93 31.96 -22.24 -9.90
N PHE A 94 32.58 -21.73 -8.84
CA PHE A 94 31.98 -21.74 -7.51
C PHE A 94 31.01 -20.56 -7.37
N VAL A 95 29.72 -20.86 -7.29
CA VAL A 95 28.66 -19.87 -7.10
C VAL A 95 28.23 -19.87 -5.63
N LYS A 96 28.48 -18.74 -4.94
CA LYS A 96 28.11 -18.54 -3.52
C LYS A 96 26.60 -18.39 -3.35
N ASP A 97 26.10 -18.48 -2.12
CA ASP A 97 24.68 -18.25 -1.77
C ASP A 97 23.64 -19.18 -2.44
N LEU A 98 24.10 -20.23 -3.11
CA LEU A 98 23.24 -21.32 -3.54
C LEU A 98 22.96 -22.25 -2.37
N SER A 99 21.70 -22.64 -2.24
CA SER A 99 21.23 -23.57 -1.23
C SER A 99 20.78 -24.88 -1.87
N ARG A 100 20.74 -25.95 -1.07
CA ARG A 100 20.21 -27.24 -1.53
C ARG A 100 18.73 -27.06 -1.87
N GLY A 101 18.40 -27.20 -3.16
CA GLY A 101 17.04 -27.11 -3.64
C GLY A 101 16.28 -28.44 -3.54
N TRP A 102 14.98 -28.36 -3.72
CA TRP A 102 14.05 -29.51 -3.71
C TRP A 102 13.53 -29.86 -5.10
N PHE A 103 13.65 -28.94 -6.06
CA PHE A 103 13.11 -29.11 -7.41
C PHE A 103 14.17 -29.68 -8.38
N LEU A 104 13.90 -30.86 -8.95
CA LEU A 104 14.72 -31.54 -9.97
C LEU A 104 16.21 -31.69 -9.61
N GLY A 105 16.55 -31.73 -8.32
CA GLY A 105 17.94 -31.78 -7.85
C GLY A 105 18.76 -30.51 -8.14
N LEU A 106 18.12 -29.44 -8.63
CA LEU A 106 18.77 -28.16 -8.90
C LEU A 106 19.03 -27.41 -7.59
N PRO A 107 20.13 -26.65 -7.49
CA PRO A 107 20.32 -25.74 -6.37
C PRO A 107 19.32 -24.57 -6.47
N GLN A 108 18.96 -24.01 -5.32
CA GLN A 108 18.04 -22.88 -5.20
C GLN A 108 18.81 -21.61 -4.87
N ASP A 109 18.60 -20.55 -5.65
CA ASP A 109 19.14 -19.22 -5.40
C ASP A 109 18.34 -18.53 -4.27
N LEU A 110 18.99 -18.33 -3.11
CA LEU A 110 18.44 -17.59 -1.97
C LEU A 110 19.27 -16.35 -1.64
N SER A 111 19.90 -15.76 -2.66
CA SER A 111 20.71 -14.55 -2.50
C SER A 111 19.89 -13.29 -2.25
N ASP A 112 18.59 -13.27 -2.62
CA ASP A 112 17.66 -12.18 -2.29
C ASP A 112 17.26 -12.23 -0.79
N PRO A 113 17.60 -11.21 0.02
CA PRO A 113 17.28 -11.21 1.44
C PRO A 113 15.78 -11.09 1.75
N GLN A 114 14.99 -10.43 0.90
CA GLN A 114 13.56 -10.22 1.12
C GLN A 114 12.81 -11.54 0.93
N TRP A 115 13.06 -12.24 -0.19
CA TRP A 115 12.44 -13.53 -0.45
C TRP A 115 12.89 -14.58 0.55
N LYS A 116 14.19 -14.67 0.84
CA LYS A 116 14.75 -15.60 1.82
C LYS A 116 14.08 -15.43 3.19
N THR A 117 13.85 -14.19 3.61
CA THR A 117 13.19 -13.90 4.89
C THR A 117 11.70 -14.24 4.85
N LEU A 118 10.98 -13.79 3.82
CA LEU A 118 9.57 -14.12 3.63
C LEU A 118 9.34 -15.63 3.68
N ARG A 119 10.12 -16.40 2.92
CA ARG A 119 10.05 -17.86 2.85
C ARG A 119 10.29 -18.51 4.21
N LYS A 120 11.35 -18.10 4.91
CA LYS A 120 11.72 -18.64 6.22
C LYS A 120 10.60 -18.46 7.25
N PHE A 121 9.94 -17.30 7.24
CA PHE A 121 8.88 -16.97 8.20
C PHE A 121 7.47 -17.12 7.62
N PHE A 122 7.32 -17.72 6.44
CA PHE A 122 6.03 -17.83 5.77
C PHE A 122 4.95 -18.46 6.67
N PRO A 123 5.20 -19.58 7.39
CA PRO A 123 4.17 -20.16 8.27
C PRO A 123 3.73 -19.21 9.38
N LEU A 124 4.67 -18.44 9.94
CA LEU A 124 4.41 -17.48 11.00
C LEU A 124 3.62 -16.28 10.48
N LEU A 125 4.06 -15.68 9.37
CA LEU A 125 3.39 -14.55 8.72
C LEU A 125 1.99 -14.93 8.24
N PHE A 126 1.82 -16.13 7.70
CA PHE A 126 0.52 -16.66 7.31
C PHE A 126 -0.40 -16.86 8.52
N SER A 127 0.12 -17.43 9.61
CA SER A 127 -0.65 -17.61 10.85
C SER A 127 -1.08 -16.27 11.45
N LEU A 128 -0.19 -15.28 11.47
CA LEU A 128 -0.51 -13.92 11.88
C LEU A 128 -1.59 -13.29 10.98
N LEU A 129 -1.47 -13.42 9.66
CA LEU A 129 -2.44 -12.90 8.72
C LEU A 129 -3.83 -13.50 8.98
N VAL A 130 -3.93 -14.82 9.11
CA VAL A 130 -5.19 -15.52 9.43
C VAL A 130 -5.72 -15.04 10.78
N GLY A 131 -4.88 -14.98 11.80
CA GLY A 131 -5.24 -14.49 13.13
C GLY A 131 -5.79 -13.07 13.12
N HIS A 132 -5.15 -12.16 12.38
CA HIS A 132 -5.61 -10.77 12.24
C HIS A 132 -6.93 -10.66 11.49
N VAL A 133 -7.13 -11.43 10.41
CA VAL A 133 -8.40 -11.46 9.69
C VAL A 133 -9.53 -11.99 10.59
N LEU A 134 -9.28 -13.07 11.35
CA LEU A 134 -10.24 -13.61 12.30
C LEU A 134 -10.57 -12.62 13.42
N ALA A 135 -9.55 -12.00 14.02
CA ALA A 135 -9.72 -10.99 15.06
C ALA A 135 -10.47 -9.76 14.55
N SER A 136 -10.16 -9.29 13.33
CA SER A 136 -10.88 -8.19 12.68
C SER A 136 -12.33 -8.54 12.38
N LYS A 137 -12.62 -9.77 11.96
CA LYS A 137 -14.00 -10.23 11.71
C LYS A 137 -14.78 -10.30 13.01
N LEU A 138 -14.20 -10.89 14.05
CA LEU A 138 -14.78 -10.95 15.38
C LEU A 138 -15.08 -9.55 15.89
N ALA A 139 -14.09 -8.65 15.90
CA ALA A 139 -14.24 -7.28 16.36
C ALA A 139 -15.32 -6.51 15.61
N ARG A 140 -15.41 -6.67 14.28
CA ARG A 140 -16.47 -6.05 13.48
C ARG A 140 -17.86 -6.49 13.94
N THR A 141 -18.03 -7.76 14.27
CA THR A 141 -19.32 -8.34 14.67
C THR A 141 -19.68 -8.12 16.14
N THR A 142 -18.73 -8.16 17.07
CA THR A 142 -19.02 -8.14 18.52
C THR A 142 -18.80 -6.77 19.15
N PHE A 143 -17.61 -6.18 18.96
CA PHE A 143 -17.17 -4.99 19.70
C PHE A 143 -17.52 -3.69 18.96
N CYS A 144 -17.33 -3.68 17.65
CA CYS A 144 -17.46 -2.47 16.84
C CYS A 144 -18.89 -2.26 16.32
N LYS A 145 -19.74 -3.29 16.33
CA LYS A 145 -21.15 -3.24 15.88
C LYS A 145 -21.35 -2.52 14.54
N GLY A 146 -20.43 -2.72 13.60
CA GLY A 146 -20.45 -2.05 12.29
C GLY A 146 -19.92 -0.60 12.25
N SER A 147 -19.53 0.00 13.37
CA SER A 147 -18.89 1.33 13.39
C SER A 147 -17.47 1.27 12.81
N SER A 148 -17.26 1.99 11.70
CA SER A 148 -15.95 2.12 11.06
C SER A 148 -14.90 2.77 11.97
N LYS A 149 -15.29 3.76 12.77
CA LYS A 149 -14.40 4.43 13.74
C LYS A 149 -13.93 3.47 14.83
N SER A 150 -14.83 2.67 15.40
CA SER A 150 -14.46 1.67 16.41
C SER A 150 -13.53 0.60 15.82
N LEU A 151 -13.81 0.16 14.59
CA LEU A 151 -12.95 -0.80 13.90
C LEU A 151 -11.56 -0.24 13.59
N SER A 152 -11.48 1.03 13.17
CA SER A 152 -10.19 1.71 13.00
C SER A 152 -9.41 1.77 14.30
N ASN A 153 -10.05 2.12 15.43
CA ASN A 153 -9.38 2.14 16.73
C ASN A 153 -8.85 0.74 17.10
N PHE A 154 -9.64 -0.31 16.83
CA PHE A 154 -9.22 -1.68 17.04
C PHE A 154 -7.99 -2.03 16.17
N HIS A 155 -8.01 -1.71 14.88
CA HIS A 155 -6.87 -1.92 13.99
C HIS A 155 -5.64 -1.13 14.43
N ALA A 156 -5.81 0.15 14.78
CA ALA A 156 -4.73 1.00 15.28
C ALA A 156 -4.07 0.38 16.53
N ALA A 157 -4.87 -0.12 17.48
CA ALA A 157 -4.35 -0.77 18.69
C ALA A 157 -3.60 -2.07 18.39
N VAL A 158 -4.21 -2.98 17.62
CA VAL A 158 -3.58 -4.27 17.26
C VAL A 158 -2.30 -4.06 16.45
N ASN A 159 -2.34 -3.14 15.49
CA ASN A 159 -1.19 -2.83 14.64
C ASN A 159 -0.07 -2.16 15.44
N LEU A 160 -0.39 -1.29 16.40
CA LEU A 160 0.59 -0.68 17.29
C LEU A 160 1.28 -1.74 18.16
N ILE A 161 0.51 -2.66 18.75
CA ILE A 161 1.06 -3.79 19.52
C ILE A 161 1.99 -4.64 18.63
N PHE A 162 1.55 -4.96 17.41
CA PHE A 162 2.36 -5.70 16.45
C PHE A 162 3.70 -4.99 16.15
N VAL A 163 3.68 -3.69 15.89
CA VAL A 163 4.87 -2.90 15.56
C VAL A 163 5.81 -2.77 16.78
N ILE A 164 5.28 -2.67 18.01
CA ILE A 164 6.09 -2.71 19.23
C ILE A 164 6.79 -4.07 19.39
N ILE A 165 6.07 -5.17 19.16
CA ILE A 165 6.67 -6.52 19.21
C ILE A 165 7.73 -6.70 18.11
N LEU A 166 7.44 -6.19 16.91
CA LEU A 166 8.33 -6.33 15.74
C LEU A 166 9.62 -5.51 15.88
N HIS A 167 9.56 -4.29 16.40
CA HIS A 167 10.76 -3.43 16.49
C HIS A 167 11.43 -3.45 17.86
N GLY A 168 10.75 -3.92 18.91
CA GLY A 168 11.23 -3.84 20.28
C GLY A 168 11.55 -2.38 20.68
N PRO A 169 12.66 -2.11 21.38
CA PRO A 169 13.04 -0.74 21.77
C PRO A 169 13.28 0.21 20.58
N LYS A 170 13.62 -0.31 19.39
CA LYS A 170 13.83 0.51 18.20
C LYS A 170 12.53 1.09 17.64
N VAL A 171 11.37 0.68 18.16
CA VAL A 171 10.04 1.16 17.74
C VAL A 171 9.88 2.68 17.87
N VAL A 172 10.66 3.31 18.74
CA VAL A 172 10.66 4.76 18.95
C VAL A 172 10.88 5.52 17.64
N TRP A 173 11.77 5.04 16.76
CA TRP A 173 12.09 5.71 15.49
C TRP A 173 10.93 5.73 14.49
N PRO A 174 10.35 4.58 14.07
CA PRO A 174 9.22 4.60 13.16
C PRO A 174 8.01 5.32 13.78
N LEU A 175 7.78 5.23 15.09
CA LEU A 175 6.69 5.98 15.73
C LEU A 175 6.93 7.49 15.71
N LEU A 176 8.15 7.95 16.01
CA LEU A 176 8.50 9.36 15.95
C LEU A 176 8.34 9.91 14.53
N THR A 177 8.79 9.18 13.51
CA THR A 177 8.57 9.57 12.11
C THR A 177 7.09 9.65 11.78
N ASN A 178 6.30 8.63 12.15
CA ASN A 178 4.86 8.62 11.89
C ASN A 178 4.14 9.80 12.55
N ILE A 179 4.42 10.08 13.82
CA ILE A 179 3.83 11.22 14.53
C ILE A 179 4.28 12.55 13.92
N THR A 180 5.55 12.70 13.58
CA THR A 180 6.08 13.92 12.94
C THR A 180 5.35 14.20 11.62
N VAL A 181 5.22 13.20 10.76
CA VAL A 181 4.53 13.35 9.48
C VAL A 181 3.03 13.60 9.66
N PHE A 182 2.38 12.93 10.61
CA PHE A 182 0.98 13.20 10.95
C PHE A 182 0.79 14.67 11.36
N LEU A 183 1.66 15.20 12.23
CA LEU A 183 1.57 16.59 12.69
C LEU A 183 1.80 17.59 11.54
N ILE A 184 2.73 17.31 10.61
CA ILE A 184 2.91 18.10 9.39
C ILE A 184 1.60 18.16 8.60
N GLY A 185 0.97 17.01 8.38
CA GLY A 185 -0.29 16.93 7.65
C GLY A 185 -1.40 17.75 8.32
N GLN A 186 -1.57 17.58 9.63
CA GLN A 186 -2.61 18.27 10.39
C GLN A 186 -2.37 19.79 10.51
N HIS A 187 -1.11 20.23 10.52
CA HIS A 187 -0.74 21.64 10.63
C HIS A 187 -0.87 22.38 9.29
N PHE A 188 -0.30 21.83 8.21
CA PHE A 188 -0.27 22.51 6.91
C PHE A 188 -1.52 22.23 6.05
N ARG A 189 -2.22 21.11 6.27
CA ARG A 189 -3.48 20.72 5.61
C ARG A 189 -3.47 20.95 4.09
N GLY A 190 -4.20 21.95 3.61
CA GLY A 190 -4.35 22.28 2.19
C GLY A 190 -3.22 23.11 1.59
N SER A 191 -2.22 23.51 2.39
CA SER A 191 -1.03 24.18 1.88
C SER A 191 -0.11 23.20 1.14
N ILE A 192 0.53 23.66 0.07
CA ILE A 192 1.55 22.89 -0.67
C ILE A 192 2.75 22.49 0.21
N MET A 193 2.94 23.17 1.35
CA MET A 193 3.94 22.80 2.35
C MET A 193 3.68 21.43 2.97
N ASN A 194 2.42 20.96 2.99
CA ASN A 194 2.08 19.63 3.51
C ASN A 194 2.81 18.52 2.72
N PRO A 195 2.56 18.31 1.41
CA PRO A 195 3.25 17.27 0.66
C PRO A 195 4.76 17.53 0.59
N VAL A 196 5.21 18.78 0.42
CA VAL A 196 6.65 19.10 0.32
C VAL A 196 7.42 18.68 1.57
N LEU A 197 6.97 19.10 2.77
CA LEU A 197 7.64 18.74 4.02
C LEU A 197 7.51 17.26 4.34
N THR A 198 6.38 16.64 3.98
CA THR A 198 6.18 15.20 4.13
C THR A 198 7.22 14.41 3.34
N TRP A 199 7.38 14.75 2.05
CA TRP A 199 8.38 14.13 1.18
C TRP A 199 9.79 14.37 1.71
N LEU A 200 10.11 15.59 2.10
CA LEU A 200 11.42 15.95 2.63
C LEU A 200 11.77 15.10 3.87
N VAL A 201 10.86 15.00 4.85
CA VAL A 201 11.08 14.19 6.06
C VAL A 201 11.21 12.71 5.71
N CYS A 202 10.34 12.16 4.85
CA CYS A 202 10.42 10.76 4.46
C CYS A 202 11.74 10.44 3.75
N LEU A 203 12.18 11.27 2.81
CA LEU A 203 13.46 11.11 2.12
C LEU A 203 14.64 11.24 3.09
N LEU A 204 14.64 12.25 3.96
CA LEU A 204 15.70 12.45 4.94
C LEU A 204 15.87 11.22 5.83
N VAL A 205 14.76 10.65 6.30
CA VAL A 205 14.80 9.47 7.17
C VAL A 205 15.23 8.22 6.38
N LEU A 206 14.82 8.05 5.12
CA LEU A 206 15.30 6.97 4.25
C LEU A 206 16.81 7.05 4.03
N PHE A 207 17.32 8.21 3.62
CA PHE A 207 18.75 8.42 3.38
C PHE A 207 19.56 8.31 4.67
N SER A 208 19.04 8.82 5.79
CA SER A 208 19.69 8.67 7.09
C SER A 208 19.75 7.20 7.51
N SER A 209 18.67 6.45 7.34
CA SER A 209 18.66 5.01 7.65
C SER A 209 19.68 4.26 6.80
N ASP A 210 19.81 4.58 5.52
CA ASP A 210 20.76 3.91 4.62
C ASP A 210 22.21 4.28 4.97
N TYR A 211 22.49 5.58 5.15
CA TYR A 211 23.82 6.10 5.45
C TYR A 211 24.37 5.62 6.81
N TYR A 212 23.54 5.63 7.85
CA TYR A 212 23.94 5.22 9.20
C TYR A 212 23.78 3.71 9.47
N GLY A 213 23.31 2.94 8.49
CA GLY A 213 23.08 1.49 8.65
C GLY A 213 21.93 1.17 9.61
N GLY A 214 20.95 2.08 9.72
CA GLY A 214 19.80 1.99 10.61
C GLY A 214 19.90 2.88 11.85
N PHE A 215 18.83 2.85 12.66
CA PHE A 215 18.75 3.64 13.89
C PHE A 215 19.11 2.80 15.11
N GLU A 216 20.33 2.93 15.61
CA GLU A 216 20.78 2.28 16.84
C GLU A 216 20.33 3.07 18.08
N THR A 217 19.64 2.41 19.02
CA THR A 217 19.23 3.02 20.30
C THR A 217 20.41 3.32 21.23
N VAL A 218 21.53 2.61 21.08
CA VAL A 218 22.74 2.72 21.93
C VAL A 218 23.38 4.11 21.85
N ARG A 219 23.30 4.78 20.69
CA ARG A 219 23.93 6.11 20.50
C ARG A 219 23.19 7.26 21.18
N LEU A 220 21.95 7.05 21.61
CA LEU A 220 21.12 8.05 22.31
C LEU A 220 21.05 7.84 23.83
N ALA A 221 21.60 6.74 24.35
CA ALA A 221 21.64 6.46 25.78
C ALA A 221 22.20 7.63 26.63
N PRO A 222 23.18 8.44 26.17
CA PRO A 222 23.65 9.61 26.92
C PRO A 222 22.65 10.78 26.98
N MET A 223 21.76 10.92 25.97
CA MET A 223 20.81 12.05 25.87
C MET A 223 19.43 11.73 26.47
N PHE A 224 19.01 10.46 26.42
CA PHE A 224 17.67 10.02 26.83
C PHE A 224 17.70 8.88 27.85
N GLY A 225 18.81 8.70 28.57
CA GLY A 225 19.04 7.54 29.45
C GLY A 225 17.95 7.27 30.49
N SER A 226 17.26 8.29 31.00
CA SER A 226 16.13 8.13 31.93
C SER A 226 14.81 7.70 31.26
N LEU A 227 14.63 7.99 29.97
CA LEU A 227 13.47 7.54 29.18
C LEU A 227 13.74 6.16 28.55
N LEU A 228 15.01 5.84 28.26
CA LEU A 228 15.43 4.55 27.76
C LEU A 228 15.55 3.47 28.86
N SER A 229 15.74 3.82 30.12
CA SER A 229 15.82 2.84 31.22
C SER A 229 14.54 2.03 31.42
N PHE A 230 13.36 2.61 31.14
CA PHE A 230 12.10 1.85 31.09
C PHE A 230 12.16 0.71 30.04
N TRP A 231 12.86 0.95 28.93
CA TRP A 231 13.07 -0.06 27.91
C TRP A 231 14.10 -1.11 28.30
N ASP A 232 14.97 -0.86 29.29
CA ASP A 232 15.90 -1.86 29.82
C ASP A 232 15.15 -2.91 30.67
N ASP A 233 14.14 -2.52 31.45
CA ASP A 233 13.25 -3.45 32.16
C ASP A 233 12.31 -4.18 31.19
N PHE A 234 11.74 -3.44 30.22
CA PHE A 234 11.00 -4.04 29.11
C PHE A 234 11.90 -4.95 28.27
N SER A 235 13.22 -4.72 28.23
CA SER A 235 14.19 -5.58 27.55
C SER A 235 14.28 -6.94 28.23
N GLY A 236 14.04 -7.02 29.55
CA GLY A 236 13.97 -8.27 30.30
C GLY A 236 12.75 -9.11 29.91
N LEU A 237 11.56 -8.49 29.87
CA LEU A 237 10.34 -9.13 29.36
C LEU A 237 10.46 -9.49 27.87
N TYR A 238 11.01 -8.57 27.07
CA TYR A 238 11.35 -8.80 25.68
C TYR A 238 12.34 -9.95 25.52
N ARG A 239 13.34 -10.13 26.40
CA ARG A 239 14.26 -11.29 26.39
C ARG A 239 13.54 -12.62 26.66
N VAL A 240 12.56 -12.64 27.57
CA VAL A 240 11.75 -13.85 27.87
C VAL A 240 10.81 -14.18 26.70
N VAL A 241 10.15 -13.16 26.14
CA VAL A 241 9.34 -13.24 24.91
C VAL A 241 10.22 -13.63 23.71
N LYS A 242 11.47 -13.16 23.65
CA LYS A 242 12.49 -13.41 22.62
C LYS A 242 12.97 -14.84 22.57
N VAL A 243 13.05 -15.51 23.70
CA VAL A 243 13.39 -16.95 23.76
C VAL A 243 12.20 -17.82 23.35
N SER A 244 10.96 -17.33 23.52
CA SER A 244 9.75 -18.16 23.41
C SER A 244 8.93 -17.96 22.13
N LEU A 245 9.10 -16.85 21.39
CA LEU A 245 8.29 -16.53 20.22
C LEU A 245 9.12 -16.44 18.94
N SER A 246 8.77 -17.25 17.94
CA SER A 246 9.30 -17.21 16.56
C SER A 246 9.23 -15.81 15.92
N LEU A 247 8.36 -14.93 16.43
CA LEU A 247 8.25 -13.53 16.02
C LEU A 247 9.50 -12.72 16.31
N VAL A 248 10.25 -13.01 17.37
CA VAL A 248 11.47 -12.28 17.67
C VAL A 248 12.66 -12.81 16.84
N HIS A 249 12.60 -14.07 16.41
CA HIS A 249 13.54 -14.58 15.40
C HIS A 249 13.35 -13.92 14.02
N LEU A 250 12.11 -13.53 13.67
CA LEU A 250 11.83 -12.72 12.48
C LEU A 250 12.55 -11.37 12.56
N VAL A 251 12.55 -10.71 13.72
CA VAL A 251 13.24 -9.44 13.97
C VAL A 251 14.76 -9.53 13.74
N HIS A 252 15.40 -10.61 14.20
CA HIS A 252 16.85 -10.79 14.07
C HIS A 252 17.32 -11.21 12.67
N PHE A 253 16.46 -11.87 11.90
CA PHE A 253 16.83 -12.39 10.58
C PHE A 253 16.52 -11.41 9.45
N LEU A 254 15.69 -10.41 9.72
CA LEU A 254 15.53 -9.29 8.82
C LEU A 254 16.83 -8.48 8.83
N PRO A 255 17.39 -8.14 7.65
CA PRO A 255 18.69 -7.47 7.56
C PRO A 255 18.72 -6.20 8.43
N GLU A 256 19.66 -6.14 9.37
CA GLU A 256 19.83 -5.02 10.30
C GLU A 256 20.10 -3.67 9.59
N ARG A 257 20.44 -3.70 8.30
CA ARG A 257 20.93 -2.56 7.52
C ARG A 257 19.87 -1.59 6.99
N GLY A 258 18.57 -1.91 7.11
CA GLY A 258 17.51 -1.01 6.66
C GLY A 258 16.31 -1.14 7.57
N THR A 259 15.86 -0.03 8.15
CA THR A 259 14.61 -0.05 8.90
C THR A 259 13.47 -0.48 7.96
N GLN A 260 12.82 -1.60 8.26
CA GLN A 260 11.75 -2.21 7.45
C GLN A 260 10.54 -1.30 7.23
N PHE A 261 10.51 -0.15 7.91
CA PHE A 261 9.50 0.87 7.72
C PHE A 261 9.67 1.67 6.42
N ASN A 262 10.72 1.44 5.63
CA ASN A 262 10.93 2.14 4.35
C ASN A 262 9.69 2.09 3.44
N LEU A 263 8.97 0.97 3.39
CA LEU A 263 7.72 0.87 2.62
C LEU A 263 6.56 1.68 3.22
N SER A 264 6.56 1.89 4.54
CA SER A 264 5.56 2.72 5.21
C SER A 264 5.75 4.21 4.94
N MET A 265 6.92 4.66 4.46
CA MET A 265 7.13 6.04 3.99
C MET A 265 6.14 6.43 2.89
N LEU A 266 5.90 5.51 1.95
CA LEU A 266 4.97 5.77 0.86
C LEU A 266 3.52 5.82 1.36
N ARG A 267 3.20 5.14 2.47
CA ARG A 267 1.90 5.32 3.15
C ARG A 267 1.79 6.68 3.84
N LEU A 268 2.86 7.12 4.51
CA LEU A 268 2.92 8.45 5.12
C LEU A 268 2.67 9.55 4.08
N ILE A 269 3.40 9.47 2.96
CA ILE A 269 3.23 10.37 1.82
C ILE A 269 1.80 10.30 1.28
N SER A 270 1.26 9.09 1.06
CA SER A 270 -0.09 8.90 0.54
C SER A 270 -1.14 9.55 1.44
N PHE A 271 -1.09 9.34 2.77
CA PHE A 271 -2.06 9.93 3.70
C PHE A 271 -2.06 11.47 3.64
N ASN A 272 -0.89 12.09 3.71
CA ASN A 272 -0.76 13.55 3.72
C ASN A 272 -1.09 14.18 2.36
N THR A 273 -0.76 13.50 1.27
CA THR A 273 -1.12 13.93 -0.09
C THR A 273 -2.63 13.90 -0.29
N GLU A 274 -3.29 12.83 0.17
CA GLU A 274 -4.76 12.74 0.13
C GLU A 274 -5.44 13.78 1.04
N LEU A 275 -4.84 14.11 2.19
CA LEU A 275 -5.29 15.21 3.05
C LEU A 275 -5.18 16.56 2.34
N TYR A 276 -4.07 16.81 1.65
CA TYR A 276 -3.89 18.02 0.85
C TYR A 276 -4.97 18.13 -0.23
N TRP A 277 -5.21 17.07 -0.99
CA TRP A 277 -6.24 17.05 -2.03
C TRP A 277 -7.66 17.16 -1.47
N SER A 278 -7.91 16.64 -0.26
CA SER A 278 -9.20 16.77 0.41
C SER A 278 -9.58 18.22 0.71
N GLN A 279 -8.60 19.11 0.92
CA GLN A 279 -8.85 20.54 1.12
C GLN A 279 -8.94 21.31 -0.20
N ASN A 280 -8.42 20.71 -1.28
CA ASN A 280 -8.21 21.35 -2.57
C ASN A 280 -9.08 20.72 -3.67
N GLN A 281 -10.27 20.25 -3.30
CA GLN A 281 -11.18 19.54 -4.21
C GLN A 281 -11.58 20.37 -5.44
N HIS A 282 -11.59 21.70 -5.31
CA HIS A 282 -11.87 22.62 -6.41
C HIS A 282 -10.85 22.49 -7.57
N MET A 283 -9.68 21.90 -7.33
CA MET A 283 -8.66 21.63 -8.34
C MET A 283 -8.78 20.23 -8.97
N LEU A 284 -9.67 19.37 -8.48
CA LEU A 284 -9.83 18.00 -8.98
C LEU A 284 -10.83 17.95 -10.14
N SER A 285 -10.54 17.08 -11.12
CA SER A 285 -11.48 16.80 -12.22
C SER A 285 -12.69 15.99 -11.73
N PRO A 286 -13.91 16.21 -12.26
CA PRO A 286 -15.12 15.48 -11.85
C PRO A 286 -15.02 13.95 -11.95
N LYS A 287 -14.13 13.43 -12.80
CA LYS A 287 -13.92 11.98 -12.98
C LYS A 287 -13.12 11.32 -11.84
N GLN A 288 -12.48 12.09 -10.96
CA GLN A 288 -11.54 11.58 -9.95
C GLN A 288 -12.17 11.45 -8.54
N THR A 289 -13.46 11.75 -8.39
CA THR A 289 -13.97 12.15 -7.08
C THR A 289 -14.76 11.06 -6.38
N ASN A 290 -14.07 10.29 -5.52
CA ASN A 290 -14.70 9.69 -4.34
C ASN A 290 -15.00 10.80 -3.29
N LEU A 291 -15.79 11.82 -3.68
CA LEU A 291 -15.98 13.07 -2.93
C LEU A 291 -16.46 12.84 -1.49
N HIS A 292 -17.23 11.77 -1.28
CA HIS A 292 -17.76 11.37 0.02
C HIS A 292 -16.70 10.94 1.05
N LEU A 293 -15.48 10.57 0.62
CA LEU A 293 -14.39 10.14 1.51
C LEU A 293 -13.51 11.29 1.99
N TYR A 294 -13.59 12.46 1.37
CA TYR A 294 -12.78 13.62 1.71
C TYR A 294 -13.39 14.48 2.84
N THR A 295 -13.91 13.82 3.88
CA THR A 295 -14.38 14.50 5.10
C THR A 295 -13.29 14.58 6.17
N GLN A 296 -13.28 15.66 6.95
CA GLN A 296 -12.24 15.90 7.98
C GLN A 296 -12.16 14.76 9.02
N GLU A 297 -13.30 14.15 9.36
CA GLU A 297 -13.36 13.03 10.31
C GLU A 297 -12.55 11.82 9.85
N ASN A 298 -12.35 11.69 8.54
CA ASN A 298 -11.58 10.60 7.97
C ASN A 298 -10.08 10.80 8.17
N PHE A 299 -9.60 12.02 8.39
CA PHE A 299 -8.18 12.29 8.65
C PHE A 299 -7.90 12.37 10.15
N SER A 300 -8.26 11.29 10.86
CA SER A 300 -8.02 11.15 12.30
C SER A 300 -6.74 10.36 12.57
N LEU A 301 -6.16 10.55 13.77
CA LEU A 301 -4.98 9.79 14.21
C LEU A 301 -5.23 8.28 14.22
N SER A 302 -6.46 7.86 14.55
CA SER A 302 -6.84 6.45 14.53
C SER A 302 -6.74 5.85 13.13
N ASN A 303 -7.37 6.50 12.14
CA ASN A 303 -7.32 6.01 10.76
C ASN A 303 -5.88 6.05 10.21
N PHE A 304 -5.13 7.09 10.56
CA PHE A 304 -3.71 7.20 10.22
C PHE A 304 -2.89 6.02 10.75
N LEU A 305 -2.98 5.72 12.05
CA LEU A 305 -2.24 4.61 12.65
C LEU A 305 -2.72 3.25 12.14
N ALA A 306 -4.02 3.06 11.98
CA ALA A 306 -4.59 1.83 11.42
C ALA A 306 -4.08 1.55 9.99
N TYR A 307 -3.90 2.61 9.19
CA TYR A 307 -3.40 2.55 7.82
C TYR A 307 -1.88 2.35 7.74
N VAL A 308 -1.11 3.25 8.34
CA VAL A 308 0.36 3.26 8.21
C VAL A 308 0.96 2.00 8.82
N LEU A 309 0.44 1.57 9.98
CA LEU A 309 0.91 0.40 10.71
C LEU A 309 0.23 -0.91 10.25
N TYR A 310 -0.53 -0.90 9.15
CA TYR A 310 -1.34 -2.05 8.74
C TYR A 310 -0.53 -3.34 8.65
N MET A 311 -0.74 -4.23 9.62
CA MET A 311 0.10 -5.40 9.89
C MET A 311 0.27 -6.30 8.65
N PRO A 312 -0.80 -6.70 7.93
CA PRO A 312 -0.66 -7.59 6.77
C PRO A 312 0.29 -7.09 5.69
N LEU A 313 0.48 -5.77 5.59
CA LEU A 313 1.27 -5.16 4.55
C LEU A 313 2.51 -4.44 5.08
N TYR A 314 2.81 -4.52 6.38
CA TYR A 314 3.83 -3.67 7.01
C TYR A 314 5.27 -3.99 6.57
N ILE A 315 5.62 -5.28 6.49
CA ILE A 315 7.01 -5.72 6.25
C ILE A 315 7.42 -5.61 4.77
N ALA A 316 6.60 -6.16 3.88
CA ALA A 316 6.90 -6.28 2.45
C ALA A 316 5.64 -6.28 1.58
N GLY A 317 4.55 -5.66 2.08
CA GLY A 317 3.28 -5.65 1.36
C GLY A 317 3.24 -4.56 0.28
N PRO A 318 2.44 -4.75 -0.78
CA PRO A 318 2.14 -3.68 -1.73
C PRO A 318 1.57 -2.45 -1.00
N ILE A 319 1.81 -1.29 -1.60
CA ILE A 319 1.33 -0.01 -1.07
C ILE A 319 -0.04 0.25 -1.68
N ALA A 320 -1.06 0.31 -0.82
CA ALA A 320 -2.39 0.76 -1.20
C ALA A 320 -2.52 2.26 -0.88
N PRO A 321 -3.08 3.09 -1.77
CA PRO A 321 -3.41 4.48 -1.44
C PRO A 321 -4.37 4.56 -0.25
N TYR A 322 -4.24 5.64 0.53
CA TYR A 322 -5.02 5.82 1.76
C TYR A 322 -6.53 5.79 1.52
N MET A 323 -7.03 6.46 0.48
CA MET A 323 -8.47 6.52 0.21
C MET A 323 -9.06 5.16 -0.17
N THR A 324 -8.36 4.41 -1.02
CA THR A 324 -8.75 3.03 -1.38
C THR A 324 -8.78 2.12 -0.15
N TRP A 325 -7.79 2.25 0.74
CA TRP A 325 -7.78 1.50 1.99
C TRP A 325 -8.95 1.87 2.91
N LEU A 326 -9.21 3.18 3.06
CA LEU A 326 -10.28 3.68 3.92
C LEU A 326 -11.67 3.24 3.42
N GLU A 327 -11.87 3.27 2.11
CA GLU A 327 -13.09 2.76 1.47
C GLU A 327 -13.31 1.29 1.82
N GLY A 328 -12.27 0.45 1.68
CA GLY A 328 -12.35 -0.97 2.05
C GLY A 328 -12.62 -1.22 3.53
N LEU A 329 -12.16 -0.32 4.41
CA LEU A 329 -12.45 -0.39 5.85
C LEU A 329 -13.94 -0.10 6.15
N LYS A 330 -14.48 0.95 5.54
CA LYS A 330 -15.85 1.44 5.73
C LYS A 330 -16.89 0.56 5.02
N SER A 331 -16.61 0.19 3.78
CA SER A 331 -17.51 -0.52 2.88
C SER A 331 -16.86 -1.85 2.49
N PRO A 332 -17.19 -2.95 3.21
CA PRO A 332 -16.67 -4.26 2.85
C PRO A 332 -17.04 -4.62 1.41
N GLN A 333 -16.08 -5.16 0.66
CA GLN A 333 -16.31 -5.57 -0.71
C GLN A 333 -17.37 -6.67 -0.78
N LYS A 334 -18.48 -6.40 -1.49
CA LYS A 334 -19.62 -7.33 -1.65
C LYS A 334 -19.61 -8.07 -2.99
N SER A 335 -18.80 -7.61 -3.95
CA SER A 335 -18.78 -8.13 -5.32
C SER A 335 -18.05 -9.47 -5.48
N LEU A 336 -17.21 -9.85 -4.52
CA LEU A 336 -16.38 -11.04 -4.64
C LEU A 336 -17.11 -12.29 -4.15
N THR A 337 -17.43 -13.20 -5.09
CA THR A 337 -18.04 -14.49 -4.75
C THR A 337 -17.01 -15.44 -4.12
N THR A 338 -17.47 -16.36 -3.26
CA THR A 338 -16.59 -17.37 -2.65
C THR A 338 -15.83 -18.19 -3.70
N ARG A 339 -16.48 -18.52 -4.81
CA ARG A 339 -15.84 -19.19 -5.95
C ARG A 339 -14.68 -18.35 -6.48
N ALA A 340 -14.89 -17.07 -6.77
CA ALA A 340 -13.84 -16.17 -7.24
C ALA A 340 -12.69 -16.07 -6.23
N THR A 341 -12.99 -15.95 -4.93
CA THR A 341 -11.98 -15.95 -3.86
C THR A 341 -11.12 -17.21 -3.87
N VAL A 342 -11.73 -18.39 -3.97
CA VAL A 342 -10.98 -19.67 -4.02
C VAL A 342 -10.09 -19.73 -5.27
N PHE A 343 -10.59 -19.31 -6.43
CA PHE A 343 -9.77 -19.25 -7.65
C PHE A 343 -8.60 -18.26 -7.50
N MET A 344 -8.83 -17.09 -6.90
CA MET A 344 -7.76 -16.12 -6.65
C MET A 344 -6.72 -16.66 -5.67
N LEU A 345 -7.14 -17.34 -4.60
CA LEU A 345 -6.21 -17.97 -3.65
C LEU A 345 -5.39 -19.08 -4.30
N ALA A 346 -6.03 -19.96 -5.08
CA ALA A 346 -5.34 -20.99 -5.84
C ALA A 346 -4.35 -20.39 -6.84
N ARG A 347 -4.74 -19.33 -7.55
CA ARG A 347 -3.87 -18.58 -8.47
C ARG A 347 -2.66 -17.98 -7.74
N THR A 348 -2.86 -17.36 -6.58
CA THR A 348 -1.77 -16.82 -5.75
C THR A 348 -0.82 -17.92 -5.29
N PHE A 349 -1.34 -19.07 -4.86
CA PHE A 349 -0.52 -20.22 -4.50
C PHE A 349 0.32 -20.72 -5.68
N LEU A 350 -0.28 -20.82 -6.87
CA LEU A 350 0.44 -21.20 -8.10
C LEU A 350 1.54 -20.19 -8.45
N TYR A 351 1.33 -18.89 -8.21
CA TYR A 351 2.38 -17.88 -8.40
C TYR A 351 3.52 -18.02 -7.40
N ILE A 352 3.23 -18.27 -6.12
CA ILE A 352 4.27 -18.53 -5.12
C ILE A 352 5.07 -19.78 -5.49
N LEU A 353 4.39 -20.85 -5.92
CA LEU A 353 5.04 -22.08 -6.40
C LEU A 353 5.91 -21.80 -7.64
N LEU A 354 5.40 -21.02 -8.58
CA LEU A 354 6.14 -20.62 -9.78
C LEU A 354 7.41 -19.85 -9.41
N VAL A 355 7.33 -18.90 -8.47
CA VAL A 355 8.52 -18.19 -7.97
C VAL A 355 9.51 -19.16 -7.31
N GLU A 356 9.04 -20.09 -6.47
CA GLU A 356 9.91 -21.12 -5.88
C GLU A 356 10.63 -21.96 -6.95
N VAL A 357 9.93 -22.38 -8.00
CA VAL A 357 10.52 -23.10 -9.14
C VAL A 357 11.50 -22.20 -9.90
N MET A 358 11.14 -20.94 -10.15
CA MET A 358 12.01 -19.99 -10.84
C MET A 358 13.32 -19.79 -10.09
N LEU A 359 13.37 -19.80 -8.76
CA LEU A 359 14.62 -19.69 -8.00
C LEU A 359 15.54 -20.92 -8.15
N HIS A 360 14.99 -22.07 -8.57
CA HIS A 360 15.80 -23.23 -8.93
C HIS A 360 16.29 -23.17 -10.37
N LEU A 361 15.65 -22.38 -11.23
CA LEU A 361 16.01 -22.20 -12.64
C LEU A 361 16.92 -20.99 -12.82
N TYR A 362 16.71 -19.90 -12.09
CA TYR A 362 17.45 -18.65 -12.24
C TYR A 362 18.45 -18.47 -11.09
N MET A 363 19.76 -18.57 -11.38
CA MET A 363 20.87 -18.27 -10.43
C MET A 363 21.48 -16.88 -10.64
N TYR A 364 20.82 -16.04 -11.45
CA TYR A 364 21.41 -14.79 -11.91
C TYR A 364 21.72 -13.83 -10.77
N VAL A 365 20.87 -13.77 -9.75
CA VAL A 365 21.03 -12.84 -8.62
C VAL A 365 22.26 -13.22 -7.81
N SER A 366 22.45 -14.50 -7.52
CA SER A 366 23.67 -14.98 -6.86
C SER A 366 24.93 -14.67 -7.67
N ILE A 367 24.93 -14.96 -8.98
CA ILE A 367 26.06 -14.68 -9.87
C ILE A 367 26.39 -13.17 -9.87
N ASN A 368 25.36 -12.33 -9.91
CA ASN A 368 25.48 -10.87 -9.91
C ASN A 368 26.03 -10.32 -8.60
N ASN A 369 25.45 -10.73 -7.47
CA ASN A 369 25.87 -10.24 -6.16
C ASN A 369 27.29 -10.66 -5.82
N ASN A 370 27.69 -11.86 -6.25
CA ASN A 370 29.02 -12.40 -6.00
C ASN A 370 30.03 -12.06 -7.10
N ARG A 371 29.61 -11.35 -8.15
CA ARG A 371 30.42 -11.03 -9.33
C ARG A 371 31.19 -12.25 -9.86
N THR A 372 30.53 -13.40 -9.94
CA THR A 372 31.20 -14.68 -10.23
C THR A 372 31.85 -14.71 -11.63
N TRP A 373 31.51 -13.77 -12.52
CA TRP A 373 32.24 -13.58 -13.78
C TRP A 373 33.66 -13.01 -13.57
N GLU A 374 33.93 -12.24 -12.52
CA GLU A 374 35.26 -11.64 -12.30
C GLU A 374 36.31 -12.70 -11.93
N THR A 375 35.90 -13.76 -11.21
CA THR A 375 36.78 -14.89 -10.90
C THR A 375 37.27 -15.63 -12.15
N THR A 376 36.59 -15.49 -13.30
CA THR A 376 37.06 -16.05 -14.58
C THR A 376 38.19 -15.28 -15.24
N CYS A 377 38.46 -14.03 -14.83
CA CYS A 377 39.53 -13.21 -15.42
C CYS A 377 40.90 -13.43 -14.75
N LEU A 378 40.93 -14.11 -13.59
CA LEU A 378 42.16 -14.30 -12.80
C LEU A 378 42.82 -15.66 -13.01
N ASP A 379 42.07 -16.70 -13.38
CA ASP A 379 42.62 -18.04 -13.70
C ASP A 379 43.23 -18.15 -15.12
N GLY A 380 43.35 -17.02 -15.82
CA GLY A 380 44.03 -16.89 -17.11
C GLY A 380 45.46 -16.36 -17.03
N ARG A 381 46.08 -16.31 -15.83
CA ARG A 381 47.51 -15.97 -15.65
C ARG A 381 48.28 -17.09 -14.99
#